data_AF-A0A9P9ESX6-F1
#
_entry.id   AF-A0A9P9ESX6-F1
#
_cell.length_a   1.000
_cell.length_b   1.000
_cell.length_c   1.000
_cell.angle_alpha   90.00
_cell.angle_beta   90.00
_cell.angle_gamma   90.00
#
_symmetry.space_group_name_H-M   'P 1'
#
loop_
_entity.id
_entity.type
_entity.pdbx_description
1 polymer ?
#
loop_
_entity_poly.entity_id
_entity_poly.type
_entity_poly.pdbx_seq_one_letter_code
_entity_poly.pdbx_strand_id
1 'polypeptide(L)'
;MEPVALEAQSLLISLLTSIERENVDTSWFYRANKTYKKKINDARQFPPILEDGITGWNTIHALTRALQWELGIEKLSDNFGDTTMAYLESAGGIDDMNGGDIVQIVQCAFYCKGYSTGGIDGDWGDETTEAATQMCFDAGINSGQTIKSLTPKMLKGLFSMDAYTLLPTGTEAVRSVQRWLNGRYLDFLNYYVVPADGIFSHSVQRALYIAIQFEMKLSPAAGTGSFGPATPKFLQQNPIGTGQRGPLVQIFTGAMVCQKVRLTSSGGGADEDFTGFSETFRSDTGQ
;
A
#
# COMPACT_ATOMS: atom_id res chain seq x y z
N MET A 1 -23.17 -8.91 -33.96
CA MET A 1 -24.01 -9.21 -32.77
C MET A 1 -23.18 -9.35 -31.50
N GLU A 2 -21.88 -9.64 -31.59
CA GLU A 2 -20.96 -9.79 -30.44
C GLU A 2 -20.65 -8.52 -29.61
N PRO A 3 -20.56 -7.29 -30.16
CA PRO A 3 -20.12 -6.11 -29.40
C PRO A 3 -21.10 -5.69 -28.29
N VAL A 4 -22.40 -5.85 -28.54
CA VAL A 4 -23.48 -5.44 -27.62
C VAL A 4 -23.55 -6.37 -26.41
N ALA A 5 -23.19 -7.65 -26.57
CA ALA A 5 -23.15 -8.60 -25.47
C ALA A 5 -21.99 -8.31 -24.50
N LEU A 6 -20.84 -7.86 -25.02
CA LEU A 6 -19.70 -7.46 -24.21
C LEU A 6 -20.00 -6.17 -23.43
N GLU A 7 -20.60 -5.17 -24.07
CA GLU A 7 -21.04 -3.93 -23.40
C GLU A 7 -22.05 -4.23 -22.29
N ALA A 8 -23.04 -5.10 -22.55
CA ALA A 8 -24.03 -5.48 -21.55
C ALA A 8 -23.40 -6.21 -20.34
N GLN A 9 -22.38 -7.05 -20.56
CA GLN A 9 -21.64 -7.68 -19.46
C GLN A 9 -20.81 -6.69 -18.66
N SER A 10 -20.09 -5.77 -19.30
CA SER A 10 -19.34 -4.72 -18.60
C SER A 10 -20.26 -3.81 -17.78
N LEU A 11 -21.43 -3.49 -18.31
CA LEU A 11 -22.43 -2.65 -17.64
C LEU A 11 -23.07 -3.40 -16.46
N LEU A 12 -23.34 -4.70 -16.61
CA LEU A 12 -23.84 -5.54 -15.52
C LEU A 12 -22.81 -5.71 -14.39
N ILE A 13 -21.53 -5.92 -14.72
CA ILE A 13 -20.44 -5.96 -13.73
C ILE A 13 -20.36 -4.62 -12.99
N SER A 14 -20.37 -3.49 -13.72
CA SER A 14 -20.35 -2.16 -13.12
C SER A 14 -21.56 -1.91 -12.19
N LEU A 15 -22.76 -2.36 -12.58
CA LEU A 15 -23.97 -2.23 -11.76
C LEU A 15 -23.92 -3.12 -10.52
N LEU A 16 -23.50 -4.38 -10.65
CA LEU A 16 -23.41 -5.31 -9.52
C LEU A 16 -22.32 -4.89 -8.52
N THR A 17 -21.17 -4.40 -8.99
CA THR A 17 -20.15 -3.80 -8.14
C THR A 17 -20.65 -2.51 -7.47
N SER A 18 -21.53 -1.74 -8.12
CA SER A 18 -22.18 -0.58 -7.50
C SER A 18 -23.17 -0.98 -6.42
N ILE A 19 -23.92 -2.07 -6.62
CA ILE A 19 -24.90 -2.61 -5.66
C ILE A 19 -24.20 -3.19 -4.43
N GLU A 20 -23.06 -3.88 -4.59
CA GLU A 20 -22.24 -4.33 -3.44
C GLU A 20 -21.68 -3.15 -2.64
N ARG A 21 -21.39 -2.02 -3.31
CA ARG A 21 -20.94 -0.78 -2.66
C ARG A 21 -22.06 -0.05 -1.89
N GLU A 22 -23.35 -0.30 -2.19
CA GLU A 22 -24.47 0.27 -1.42
C GLU A 22 -24.54 -0.26 0.03
N ASN A 23 -23.79 -1.31 0.37
CA ASN A 23 -23.63 -1.80 1.75
C ASN A 23 -22.42 -1.18 2.49
N VAL A 24 -21.67 -0.28 1.86
CA VAL A 24 -20.59 0.49 2.52
C VAL A 24 -21.16 1.86 2.87
N ASP A 25 -21.11 2.24 4.15
CA ASP A 25 -21.60 3.55 4.60
C ASP A 25 -20.87 4.68 3.87
N THR A 26 -21.47 5.24 2.80
CA THR A 26 -20.92 6.37 2.04
C THR A 26 -21.14 7.71 2.74
N SER A 27 -21.74 7.73 3.94
CA SER A 27 -21.96 8.97 4.71
C SER A 27 -20.66 9.64 5.16
N TRP A 28 -19.53 8.95 5.08
CA TRP A 28 -18.23 9.51 5.43
C TRP A 28 -17.81 10.65 4.48
N PHE A 29 -18.18 10.59 3.19
CA PHE A 29 -17.93 11.69 2.24
C PHE A 29 -18.61 12.98 2.72
N TYR A 30 -19.88 12.85 3.11
CA TYR A 30 -20.69 13.93 3.66
C TYR A 30 -20.13 14.44 4.99
N ARG A 31 -19.70 13.55 5.89
CA ARG A 31 -19.13 13.93 7.20
C ARG A 31 -17.81 14.66 7.05
N ALA A 32 -16.86 14.13 6.27
CA ALA A 32 -15.58 14.76 6.02
C ALA A 32 -15.76 16.16 5.38
N ASN A 33 -16.60 16.27 4.35
CA ASN A 33 -16.92 17.55 3.73
C ASN A 33 -17.55 18.53 4.73
N LYS A 34 -18.59 18.11 5.45
CA LYS A 34 -19.33 19.01 6.36
C LYS A 34 -18.47 19.52 7.51
N THR A 35 -17.66 18.65 8.11
CA THR A 35 -16.81 19.00 9.25
C THR A 35 -15.67 19.92 8.82
N TYR A 36 -14.89 19.53 7.81
CA TYR A 36 -13.66 20.26 7.46
C TYR A 36 -13.88 21.49 6.61
N LYS A 37 -14.91 21.52 5.76
CA LYS A 37 -15.31 22.74 5.05
C LYS A 37 -15.68 23.86 6.03
N LYS A 38 -16.33 23.52 7.15
CA LYS A 38 -16.70 24.49 8.19
C LYS A 38 -15.50 24.91 9.04
N LYS A 39 -14.64 23.98 9.44
CA LYS A 39 -13.47 24.25 10.29
C LYS A 39 -12.40 25.09 9.60
N ILE A 40 -12.04 24.72 8.37
CA ILE A 40 -10.93 25.35 7.64
C ILE A 40 -11.38 26.68 7.04
N ASN A 41 -12.63 26.75 6.53
CA ASN A 41 -13.26 27.95 5.96
C ASN A 41 -12.37 28.74 4.97
N ASP A 42 -11.47 28.06 4.26
CA ASP A 42 -10.68 28.59 3.14
C ASP A 42 -10.68 27.54 2.01
N ALA A 43 -11.42 27.83 0.94
CA ALA A 43 -11.57 26.92 -0.21
C ALA A 43 -10.25 26.63 -0.95
N ARG A 44 -9.19 27.43 -0.75
CA ARG A 44 -7.85 27.16 -1.27
C ARG A 44 -7.11 26.10 -0.45
N GLN A 45 -7.40 26.05 0.85
CA GLN A 45 -6.83 25.07 1.78
C GLN A 45 -7.66 23.78 1.83
N PHE A 46 -8.97 23.86 1.57
CA PHE A 46 -9.88 22.70 1.51
C PHE A 46 -10.97 22.90 0.43
N PRO A 47 -10.73 22.45 -0.82
CA PRO A 47 -11.71 22.55 -1.88
C PRO A 47 -12.91 21.61 -1.64
N PRO A 48 -14.11 21.94 -2.13
CA PRO A 48 -15.27 21.04 -2.03
C PRO A 48 -15.04 19.71 -2.76
N ILE A 49 -15.39 18.59 -2.12
CA ILE A 49 -15.36 17.26 -2.73
C ILE A 49 -16.78 16.89 -3.20
N LEU A 50 -16.91 16.13 -4.28
CA LEU A 50 -18.17 15.53 -4.67
C LEU A 50 -18.55 14.40 -3.70
N GLU A 51 -19.82 14.35 -3.31
CA GLU A 51 -20.38 13.33 -2.41
C GLU A 51 -21.07 12.23 -3.21
N ASP A 52 -20.31 11.56 -4.09
CA ASP A 52 -20.82 10.54 -5.01
C ASP A 52 -20.64 9.11 -4.50
N GLY A 53 -20.03 8.93 -3.33
CA GLY A 53 -19.74 7.61 -2.77
C GLY A 53 -18.57 6.90 -3.45
N ILE A 54 -17.84 7.57 -4.36
CA ILE A 54 -16.76 6.98 -5.14
C ILE A 54 -15.41 7.43 -4.57
N THR A 55 -14.64 6.49 -4.04
CA THR A 55 -13.27 6.79 -3.59
C THR A 55 -12.38 7.12 -4.78
N GLY A 56 -11.75 8.29 -4.76
CA GLY A 56 -10.78 8.72 -5.75
C GLY A 56 -9.77 9.72 -5.20
N TRP A 57 -8.92 10.25 -6.08
CA TRP A 57 -7.85 11.18 -5.71
C TRP A 57 -8.34 12.40 -4.91
N ASN A 58 -9.42 13.05 -5.36
CA ASN A 58 -9.99 14.20 -4.67
C ASN A 58 -10.32 13.89 -3.20
N THR A 59 -10.77 12.67 -2.96
CA THR A 59 -11.17 12.25 -1.63
C THR A 59 -9.97 11.95 -0.74
N ILE A 60 -8.96 11.26 -1.26
CA ILE A 60 -7.70 11.05 -0.54
C ILE A 60 -7.00 12.38 -0.26
N HIS A 61 -7.01 13.33 -1.19
CA HIS A 61 -6.43 14.66 -0.99
C HIS A 61 -7.13 15.41 0.14
N ALA A 62 -8.46 15.35 0.20
CA ALA A 62 -9.20 15.99 1.26
C ALA A 62 -8.97 15.34 2.62
N LEU A 63 -8.97 14.01 2.71
CA LEU A 63 -8.62 13.31 3.96
C LEU A 63 -7.18 13.65 4.40
N THR A 64 -6.25 13.75 3.45
CA THR A 64 -4.87 14.16 3.73
C THR A 64 -4.81 15.58 4.30
N ARG A 65 -5.54 16.53 3.71
CA ARG A 65 -5.63 17.91 4.21
C ARG A 65 -6.32 17.99 5.58
N ALA A 66 -7.36 17.19 5.80
CA ALA A 66 -8.04 17.09 7.08
C ALA A 66 -7.10 16.56 8.18
N LEU A 67 -6.33 15.49 7.89
CA LEU A 67 -5.29 14.99 8.79
C LEU A 67 -4.24 16.06 9.08
N GLN A 68 -3.73 16.73 8.05
CA GLN A 68 -2.76 17.81 8.21
C GLN A 68 -3.29 18.94 9.12
N TRP A 69 -4.57 19.30 8.99
CA TRP A 69 -5.22 20.28 9.85
C TRP A 69 -5.27 19.83 11.32
N GLU A 70 -5.70 18.59 11.58
CA GLU A 70 -5.76 18.06 12.96
C GLU A 70 -4.37 17.88 13.57
N LEU A 71 -3.33 17.70 12.75
CA LEU A 71 -1.93 17.72 13.18
C LEU A 71 -1.40 19.14 13.46
N GLY A 72 -2.17 20.19 13.17
CA GLY A 72 -1.77 21.59 13.37
C GLY A 72 -0.85 22.14 12.27
N ILE A 73 -0.88 21.57 11.07
CA ILE A 73 -0.13 22.10 9.92
C ILE A 73 -0.90 23.28 9.31
N GLU A 74 -0.26 24.45 9.23
CA GLU A 74 -0.91 25.69 8.74
C GLU A 74 -1.12 25.71 7.22
N LYS A 75 -0.19 25.14 6.45
CA LYS A 75 -0.23 25.11 4.98
C LYS A 75 -0.52 23.69 4.50
N LEU A 76 -1.79 23.43 4.22
CA LEU A 76 -2.27 22.12 3.79
C LEU A 76 -1.93 21.88 2.32
N SER A 77 -1.71 20.61 1.97
CA SER A 77 -1.40 20.17 0.61
C SER A 77 -2.04 18.81 0.33
N ASP A 78 -2.21 18.49 -0.96
CA ASP A 78 -2.71 17.19 -1.42
C ASP A 78 -1.74 16.05 -1.10
N ASN A 79 -0.48 16.37 -0.81
CA ASN A 79 0.58 15.39 -0.62
C ASN A 79 0.75 15.02 0.85
N PHE A 80 0.75 13.72 1.13
CA PHE A 80 1.33 13.17 2.36
C PHE A 80 2.86 13.13 2.25
N GLY A 81 3.45 14.32 2.34
CA GLY A 81 4.89 14.56 2.20
C GLY A 81 5.66 14.54 3.52
N ASP A 82 6.91 15.03 3.47
CA ASP A 82 7.85 15.02 4.60
C ASP A 82 7.33 15.82 5.81
N THR A 83 6.60 16.90 5.59
CA THR A 83 5.99 17.68 6.68
C THR A 83 4.95 16.85 7.45
N THR A 84 4.02 16.18 6.76
CA THR A 84 3.02 15.32 7.41
C THR A 84 3.68 14.14 8.12
N MET A 85 4.70 13.54 7.50
CA MET A 85 5.51 12.49 8.12
C MET A 85 6.15 12.97 9.43
N ALA A 86 6.84 14.11 9.42
CA ALA A 86 7.53 14.62 10.61
C ALA A 86 6.58 14.94 11.77
N TYR A 87 5.40 15.49 11.48
CA TYR A 87 4.39 15.74 12.51
C TYR A 87 3.86 14.44 13.13
N LEU A 88 3.60 13.41 12.32
CA LEU A 88 3.18 12.10 12.82
C LEU A 88 4.30 11.38 13.58
N GLU A 89 5.56 11.49 13.12
CA GLU A 89 6.72 10.97 13.84
C GLU A 89 6.85 11.63 15.21
N SER A 90 6.65 12.95 15.30
CA SER A 90 6.64 13.67 16.58
C SER A 90 5.47 13.28 17.47
N ALA A 91 4.33 12.88 16.89
CA ALA A 91 3.15 12.42 17.62
C ALA A 91 3.22 10.94 18.03
N GLY A 92 4.13 10.16 17.43
CA GLY A 92 4.22 8.71 17.63
C GLY A 92 3.26 7.88 16.77
N GLY A 93 2.62 8.48 15.76
CA GLY A 93 1.57 7.86 14.96
C GLY A 93 0.17 8.18 15.48
N ILE A 94 -0.78 7.30 15.21
CA ILE A 94 -2.16 7.36 15.74
C ILE A 94 -2.50 6.00 16.35
N ASP A 95 -2.97 5.98 17.59
CA ASP A 95 -3.26 4.78 18.37
C ASP A 95 -4.62 4.83 19.08
N ASP A 96 -4.89 3.81 19.91
CA ASP A 96 -6.12 3.65 20.67
C ASP A 96 -6.30 4.62 21.85
N MET A 97 -5.31 5.47 22.11
CA MET A 97 -5.39 6.58 23.07
C MET A 97 -5.75 7.90 22.39
N ASN A 98 -5.72 7.97 21.06
CA ASN A 98 -6.27 9.09 20.30
C ASN A 98 -7.80 9.02 20.26
N GLY A 99 -8.43 10.15 19.90
CA GLY A 99 -9.87 10.20 19.74
C GLY A 99 -10.34 11.45 18.98
N GLY A 100 -11.65 11.55 18.80
CA GLY A 100 -12.29 12.64 18.11
C GLY A 100 -11.96 12.68 16.63
N ASP A 101 -11.80 13.90 16.11
CA ASP A 101 -11.71 14.18 14.68
C ASP A 101 -10.56 13.44 13.97
N ILE A 102 -9.40 13.31 14.60
CA ILE A 102 -8.25 12.60 13.99
C ILE A 102 -8.55 11.11 13.75
N VAL A 103 -9.25 10.47 14.69
CA VAL A 103 -9.66 9.07 14.55
C VAL A 103 -10.80 8.95 13.52
N GLN A 104 -11.74 9.90 13.48
CA GLN A 104 -12.78 9.91 12.43
C GLN A 104 -12.17 9.97 11.03
N ILE A 105 -11.12 10.78 10.81
CA ILE A 105 -10.42 10.82 9.51
C ILE A 105 -9.79 9.45 9.20
N VAL A 106 -9.14 8.81 10.18
CA VAL A 106 -8.53 7.48 9.99
C VAL A 106 -9.60 6.43 9.66
N GLN A 107 -10.73 6.43 10.36
CA GLN A 107 -11.89 5.57 10.07
C GLN A 107 -12.41 5.80 8.65
N CYS A 108 -12.55 7.06 8.21
CA CYS A 108 -12.92 7.38 6.83
C CYS A 108 -11.90 6.83 5.82
N ALA A 109 -10.60 6.94 6.10
CA ALA A 109 -9.55 6.44 5.22
C ALA A 109 -9.54 4.90 5.13
N PHE A 110 -9.90 4.19 6.21
CA PHE A 110 -10.12 2.74 6.16
C PHE A 110 -11.26 2.38 5.23
N TYR A 111 -12.41 3.06 5.33
CA TYR A 111 -13.54 2.88 4.43
C TYR A 111 -13.17 3.15 2.97
N CYS A 112 -12.39 4.20 2.70
CA CYS A 112 -11.87 4.48 1.36
C CYS A 112 -11.13 3.29 0.76
N LYS A 113 -10.36 2.60 1.60
CA LYS A 113 -9.50 1.48 1.22
C LYS A 113 -10.21 0.12 1.27
N GLY A 114 -11.46 0.09 1.75
CA GLY A 114 -12.31 -1.10 1.79
C GLY A 114 -12.26 -1.88 3.11
N TYR A 115 -11.74 -1.30 4.19
CA TYR A 115 -11.77 -1.90 5.53
C TYR A 115 -12.86 -1.22 6.37
N SER A 116 -13.81 -1.98 6.89
CA SER A 116 -14.87 -1.43 7.75
C SER A 116 -14.36 -1.20 9.15
N THR A 117 -14.66 -0.03 9.71
CA THR A 117 -14.42 0.30 11.12
C THR A 117 -15.70 0.29 11.95
N GLY A 118 -16.81 -0.22 11.38
CA GLY A 118 -18.16 -0.04 11.90
C GLY A 118 -18.55 1.43 11.92
N GLY A 119 -18.51 2.06 13.09
CA GLY A 119 -18.78 3.49 13.24
C GLY A 119 -17.71 4.42 12.65
N ILE A 120 -18.12 5.67 12.40
CA ILE A 120 -17.21 6.82 12.25
C ILE A 120 -17.54 7.80 13.37
N ASP A 121 -17.19 7.40 14.58
CA ASP A 121 -17.51 8.05 15.84
C ASP A 121 -16.33 8.84 16.41
N GLY A 122 -15.11 8.52 15.99
CA GLY A 122 -13.89 9.13 16.51
C GLY A 122 -13.35 8.41 17.73
N ASP A 123 -13.87 7.23 18.06
CA ASP A 123 -13.33 6.39 19.12
C ASP A 123 -12.58 5.22 18.47
N TRP A 124 -11.34 4.98 18.90
CA TRP A 124 -10.58 3.83 18.43
C TRP A 124 -11.06 2.57 19.15
N GLY A 125 -12.10 1.93 18.60
CA GLY A 125 -12.69 0.71 19.14
C GLY A 125 -12.15 -0.59 18.53
N ASP A 126 -12.82 -1.70 18.85
CA ASP A 126 -12.48 -3.04 18.36
C ASP A 126 -12.55 -3.14 16.83
N GLU A 127 -13.58 -2.55 16.20
CA GLU A 127 -13.74 -2.58 14.74
C GLU A 127 -12.67 -1.75 14.01
N THR A 128 -12.22 -0.62 14.60
CA THR A 128 -11.09 0.15 14.06
C THR A 128 -9.78 -0.62 14.20
N THR A 129 -9.61 -1.34 15.32
CA THR A 129 -8.48 -2.25 15.55
C THR A 129 -8.48 -3.41 14.56
N GLU A 130 -9.65 -3.98 14.24
CA GLU A 130 -9.81 -5.04 13.24
C GLU A 130 -9.44 -4.54 11.84
N ALA A 131 -9.94 -3.36 11.42
CA ALA A 131 -9.58 -2.73 10.16
C ALA A 131 -8.07 -2.49 10.02
N ALA A 132 -7.44 -1.93 11.08
CA ALA A 132 -6.00 -1.72 11.12
C ALA A 132 -5.24 -3.04 11.01
N THR A 133 -5.69 -4.07 11.74
CA THR A 133 -5.08 -5.40 11.73
C THR A 133 -5.16 -6.04 10.35
N GLN A 134 -6.34 -5.99 9.71
CA GLN A 134 -6.60 -6.56 8.41
C GLN A 134 -5.80 -5.84 7.31
N MET A 135 -5.80 -4.51 7.27
CA MET A 135 -4.98 -3.75 6.33
C MET A 135 -3.49 -4.11 6.46
N CYS A 136 -2.98 -4.16 7.69
CA CYS A 136 -1.59 -4.50 7.92
C CYS A 136 -1.26 -5.95 7.52
N PHE A 137 -2.19 -6.88 7.75
CA PHE A 137 -2.03 -8.26 7.32
C PHE A 137 -2.00 -8.37 5.79
N ASP A 138 -2.94 -7.73 5.10
CA ASP A 138 -3.04 -7.73 3.65
C ASP A 138 -1.82 -7.08 2.99
N ALA A 139 -1.34 -5.97 3.54
CA ALA A 139 -0.10 -5.32 3.10
C ALA A 139 1.17 -6.13 3.40
N GLY A 140 1.10 -7.16 4.26
CA GLY A 140 2.25 -7.98 4.65
C GLY A 140 3.15 -7.35 5.71
N ILE A 141 2.68 -6.32 6.43
CA ILE A 141 3.41 -5.63 7.50
C ILE A 141 3.06 -6.16 8.90
N ASN A 142 2.18 -7.16 8.98
CA ASN A 142 1.75 -7.81 10.21
C ASN A 142 1.87 -9.34 10.08
N SER A 143 2.41 -9.98 11.11
CA SER A 143 2.58 -11.44 11.22
C SER A 143 1.51 -12.13 12.09
N GLY A 144 0.35 -11.50 12.25
CA GLY A 144 -0.81 -12.05 12.99
C GLY A 144 -1.03 -11.45 14.37
N GLN A 145 -0.41 -10.30 14.66
CA GLN A 145 -0.63 -9.53 15.89
C GLN A 145 -1.75 -8.51 15.71
N THR A 146 -2.46 -8.20 16.78
CA THR A 146 -3.45 -7.11 16.77
C THR A 146 -2.75 -5.76 16.63
N ILE A 147 -3.25 -4.90 15.73
CA ILE A 147 -2.70 -3.57 15.46
C ILE A 147 -3.60 -2.51 16.10
N LYS A 148 -3.13 -1.94 17.22
CA LYS A 148 -3.80 -0.85 17.97
C LYS A 148 -3.17 0.52 17.73
N SER A 149 -2.15 0.58 16.87
CA SER A 149 -1.44 1.81 16.53
C SER A 149 -0.96 1.74 15.09
N LEU A 150 -1.20 2.80 14.33
CA LEU A 150 -0.66 2.99 13.00
C LEU A 150 0.54 3.91 13.07
N THR A 151 1.70 3.38 12.70
CA THR A 151 2.92 4.17 12.54
C THR A 151 2.78 5.18 11.39
N PRO A 152 3.61 6.24 11.34
CA PRO A 152 3.57 7.22 10.25
C PRO A 152 3.62 6.61 8.84
N LYS A 153 4.40 5.52 8.65
CA LYS A 153 4.48 4.82 7.35
C LYS A 153 3.23 4.01 7.03
N MET A 154 2.58 3.43 8.04
CA MET A 154 1.29 2.75 7.89
C MET A 154 0.21 3.76 7.52
N LEU A 155 0.17 4.90 8.19
CA LEU A 155 -0.74 6.01 7.87
C LEU A 155 -0.50 6.53 6.45
N LYS A 156 0.76 6.73 6.04
CA LYS A 156 1.05 7.12 4.65
C LYS A 156 0.51 6.13 3.62
N GLY A 157 0.60 4.83 3.93
CA GLY A 157 0.00 3.78 3.10
C GLY A 157 -1.53 3.73 3.16
N LEU A 158 -2.14 4.09 4.30
CA LEU A 158 -3.60 4.19 4.45
C LEU A 158 -4.16 5.35 3.61
N PHE A 159 -3.46 6.49 3.58
CA PHE A 159 -3.83 7.69 2.84
C PHE A 159 -3.27 7.71 1.40
N SER A 160 -3.06 6.52 0.81
CA SER A 160 -2.67 6.37 -0.60
C SER A 160 -3.75 5.65 -1.40
N MET A 161 -3.67 5.71 -2.73
CA MET A 161 -4.52 4.92 -3.64
C MET A 161 -4.04 3.47 -3.83
N ASP A 162 -2.98 3.05 -3.13
CA ASP A 162 -2.42 1.71 -3.28
C ASP A 162 -3.41 0.67 -2.75
N ALA A 163 -3.62 -0.41 -3.50
CA ALA A 163 -4.41 -1.55 -3.06
C ALA A 163 -3.51 -2.55 -2.31
N TYR A 164 -4.04 -3.14 -1.22
CA TYR A 164 -3.37 -4.20 -0.46
C TYR A 164 -4.02 -5.58 -0.64
N THR A 165 -5.09 -5.63 -1.41
CA THR A 165 -5.78 -6.84 -1.85
C THR A 165 -5.42 -7.13 -3.30
N LEU A 166 -5.44 -8.40 -3.69
CA LEU A 166 -5.14 -8.83 -5.05
C LEU A 166 -6.14 -8.21 -6.04
N LEU A 167 -5.63 -7.49 -7.04
CA LEU A 167 -6.47 -6.96 -8.12
C LEU A 167 -6.68 -8.01 -9.22
N PRO A 168 -7.77 -7.94 -9.99
CA PRO A 168 -8.07 -8.91 -11.06
C PRO A 168 -6.96 -9.03 -12.12
N THR A 169 -6.17 -7.98 -12.32
CA THR A 169 -5.04 -7.95 -13.27
C THR A 169 -3.70 -8.32 -12.63
N GLY A 170 -3.67 -8.54 -11.31
CA GLY A 170 -2.48 -8.93 -10.57
C GLY A 170 -2.30 -10.44 -10.44
N THR A 171 -1.17 -10.87 -9.88
CA THR A 171 -0.90 -12.28 -9.57
C THR A 171 -0.51 -12.47 -8.11
N GLU A 172 -0.87 -13.62 -7.53
CA GLU A 172 -0.48 -13.94 -6.15
C GLU A 172 1.04 -14.09 -5.98
N ALA A 173 1.75 -14.46 -7.05
CA ALA A 173 3.21 -14.52 -7.05
C ALA A 173 3.81 -13.12 -6.82
N VAL A 174 3.38 -12.11 -7.59
CA VAL A 174 3.83 -10.73 -7.40
C VAL A 174 3.38 -10.18 -6.04
N ARG A 175 2.15 -10.50 -5.63
CA ARG A 175 1.62 -10.10 -4.31
C ARG A 175 2.46 -10.66 -3.16
N SER A 176 2.92 -11.88 -3.28
CA SER A 176 3.83 -12.50 -2.29
C SER A 176 5.15 -11.73 -2.18
N VAL A 177 5.72 -11.29 -3.30
CA VAL A 177 6.93 -10.44 -3.32
C VAL A 177 6.66 -9.08 -2.66
N GLN A 178 5.55 -8.44 -3.01
CA GLN A 178 5.14 -7.15 -2.45
C GLN A 178 4.98 -7.21 -0.92
N ARG A 179 4.23 -8.20 -0.41
CA ARG A 179 4.02 -8.43 1.03
C ARG A 179 5.34 -8.72 1.75
N TRP A 180 6.21 -9.51 1.13
CA TRP A 180 7.55 -9.78 1.68
C TRP A 180 8.42 -8.51 1.75
N LEU A 181 8.43 -7.69 0.69
CA LEU A 181 9.16 -6.42 0.68
C LEU A 181 8.67 -5.51 1.81
N ASN A 182 7.35 -5.38 1.94
CA ASN A 182 6.71 -4.58 2.98
C ASN A 182 7.10 -5.05 4.38
N GLY A 183 6.90 -6.33 4.69
CA GLY A 183 7.20 -6.86 6.02
C GLY A 183 8.68 -6.84 6.39
N ARG A 184 9.57 -6.97 5.41
CA ARG A 184 11.02 -7.06 5.67
C ARG A 184 11.71 -5.71 5.77
N TYR A 185 11.27 -4.71 5.00
CA TYR A 185 12.02 -3.47 4.80
C TYR A 185 11.33 -2.22 5.35
N LEU A 186 10.16 -2.33 5.99
CA LEU A 186 9.42 -1.18 6.51
C LEU A 186 10.22 -0.27 7.45
N ASP A 187 11.10 -0.85 8.27
CA ASP A 187 11.93 -0.10 9.22
C ASP A 187 13.05 0.71 8.54
N PHE A 188 13.37 0.44 7.28
CA PHE A 188 14.38 1.21 6.56
C PHE A 188 13.84 2.60 6.22
N LEU A 189 14.54 3.67 6.61
CA LEU A 189 14.04 5.06 6.55
C LEU A 189 13.34 5.40 5.22
N ASN A 190 13.97 5.10 4.09
CA ASN A 190 13.48 5.48 2.75
C ASN A 190 12.50 4.47 2.11
N TYR A 191 12.13 3.42 2.86
CA TYR A 191 11.11 2.48 2.47
C TYR A 191 9.74 2.94 2.99
N TYR A 192 8.74 2.90 2.13
CA TYR A 192 7.33 3.11 2.46
C TYR A 192 6.53 1.91 1.97
N VAL A 193 5.39 1.63 2.63
CA VAL A 193 4.50 0.54 2.24
C VAL A 193 4.15 0.69 0.76
N VAL A 194 4.41 -0.35 -0.03
CA VAL A 194 4.02 -0.45 -1.45
C VAL A 194 2.72 -1.25 -1.58
N PRO A 195 1.99 -1.15 -2.71
CA PRO A 195 0.82 -1.98 -2.95
C PRO A 195 1.11 -3.48 -2.76
N ALA A 196 0.10 -4.21 -2.31
CA ALA A 196 0.06 -5.68 -2.28
C ALA A 196 -1.05 -6.18 -3.22
N ASP A 197 -1.07 -5.62 -4.43
CA ASP A 197 -2.12 -5.76 -5.44
C ASP A 197 -1.83 -6.81 -6.52
N GLY A 198 -0.64 -7.43 -6.48
CA GLY A 198 -0.17 -8.39 -7.47
C GLY A 198 0.31 -7.76 -8.78
N ILE A 199 0.49 -6.45 -8.86
CA ILE A 199 0.92 -5.73 -10.07
C ILE A 199 2.36 -5.21 -9.89
N PHE A 200 3.23 -5.52 -10.85
CA PHE A 200 4.59 -4.97 -10.85
C PHE A 200 4.59 -3.52 -11.33
N SER A 201 4.48 -2.59 -10.38
CA SER A 201 4.49 -1.15 -10.63
C SER A 201 5.88 -0.53 -10.41
N HIS A 202 6.04 0.73 -10.79
CA HIS A 202 7.29 1.48 -10.55
C HIS A 202 7.63 1.61 -9.06
N SER A 203 6.64 1.70 -8.16
CA SER A 203 6.89 1.73 -6.72
C SER A 203 7.46 0.40 -6.21
N VAL A 204 6.97 -0.72 -6.73
CA VAL A 204 7.50 -2.07 -6.42
C VAL A 204 8.91 -2.25 -6.99
N GLN A 205 9.18 -1.74 -8.20
CA GLN A 205 10.53 -1.71 -8.76
C GLN A 205 11.51 -0.92 -7.88
N ARG A 206 11.11 0.28 -7.44
CA ARG A 206 11.90 1.10 -6.51
C ARG A 206 12.13 0.38 -5.18
N ALA A 207 11.13 -0.34 -4.67
CA ALA A 207 11.26 -1.15 -3.45
C ALA A 207 12.29 -2.29 -3.58
N LEU A 208 12.39 -2.94 -4.75
CA LEU A 208 13.44 -3.92 -5.01
C LEU A 208 14.84 -3.29 -4.95
N TYR A 209 15.01 -2.06 -5.48
CA TYR A 209 16.29 -1.35 -5.37
C TYR A 209 16.62 -0.97 -3.93
N ILE A 210 15.63 -0.52 -3.17
CA ILE A 210 15.79 -0.25 -1.74
C ILE A 210 16.18 -1.52 -0.98
N ALA A 211 15.56 -2.66 -1.29
CA ALA A 211 15.91 -3.94 -0.68
C ALA A 211 17.39 -4.29 -0.88
N ILE A 212 17.92 -4.14 -2.10
CA ILE A 212 19.35 -4.37 -2.37
C ILE A 212 20.22 -3.38 -1.56
N GLN A 213 19.84 -2.10 -1.55
CA GLN A 213 20.58 -1.06 -0.82
C GLN A 213 20.57 -1.27 0.70
N PHE A 214 19.49 -1.84 1.25
CA PHE A 214 19.43 -2.29 2.63
C PHE A 214 20.42 -3.45 2.88
N GLU A 215 20.45 -4.44 1.99
CA GLU A 215 21.38 -5.57 2.12
C GLU A 215 22.85 -5.17 1.93
N MET A 216 23.12 -4.10 1.16
CA MET A 216 24.43 -3.44 1.09
C MET A 216 24.88 -2.80 2.41
N LYS A 217 24.00 -2.71 3.42
CA LYS A 217 24.23 -2.01 4.69
C LYS A 217 24.58 -0.54 4.49
N LEU A 218 24.00 0.08 3.45
CA LEU A 218 24.10 1.53 3.26
C LEU A 218 23.41 2.25 4.42
N SER A 219 23.93 3.43 4.77
CA SER A 219 23.18 4.32 5.65
C SER A 219 21.84 4.68 5.00
N PRO A 220 20.79 4.96 5.79
CA PRO A 220 19.49 5.29 5.20
C PRO A 220 19.54 6.50 4.27
N ALA A 221 20.41 7.49 4.53
CA ALA A 221 20.64 8.64 3.64
C ALA A 221 21.24 8.26 2.27
N ALA A 222 21.94 7.13 2.16
CA ALA A 222 22.55 6.66 0.92
C ALA A 222 21.63 5.71 0.12
N GLY A 223 20.59 5.15 0.73
CA GLY A 223 19.62 4.28 0.08
C GLY A 223 18.53 5.07 -0.64
N THR A 224 18.81 5.60 -1.84
CA THR A 224 17.88 6.48 -2.57
C THR A 224 16.77 5.76 -3.34
N GLY A 225 16.86 4.43 -3.46
CA GLY A 225 16.00 3.63 -4.32
C GLY A 225 16.31 3.74 -5.80
N SER A 226 17.50 4.25 -6.17
CA SER A 226 17.99 4.29 -7.56
C SER A 226 19.02 3.19 -7.84
N PHE A 227 18.97 2.60 -9.04
CA PHE A 227 19.94 1.58 -9.48
C PHE A 227 21.23 2.21 -10.03
N GLY A 228 22.04 2.79 -9.14
CA GLY A 228 23.32 3.43 -9.49
C GLY A 228 24.52 2.45 -9.51
N PRO A 229 25.73 2.90 -9.92
CA PRO A 229 26.91 2.04 -10.12
C PRO A 229 27.34 1.20 -8.90
N ALA A 230 27.03 1.64 -7.69
CA ALA A 230 27.33 0.89 -6.46
C ALA A 230 26.51 -0.41 -6.36
N THR A 231 25.28 -0.43 -6.88
CA THR A 231 24.37 -1.57 -6.78
C THR A 231 24.85 -2.76 -7.61
N PRO A 232 25.16 -2.64 -8.92
CA PRO A 232 25.78 -3.72 -9.69
C PRO A 232 27.10 -4.21 -9.10
N LYS A 233 27.96 -3.30 -8.63
CA LYS A 233 29.24 -3.65 -8.01
C LYS A 233 29.06 -4.54 -6.79
N PHE A 234 28.10 -4.20 -5.92
CA PHE A 234 27.78 -5.02 -4.75
C PHE A 234 27.27 -6.41 -5.15
N LEU A 235 26.36 -6.51 -6.12
CA LEU A 235 25.83 -7.78 -6.59
C LEU A 235 26.93 -8.67 -7.20
N GLN A 236 27.86 -8.09 -7.95
CA GLN A 236 29.02 -8.81 -8.50
C GLN A 236 29.96 -9.34 -7.40
N GLN A 237 30.08 -8.63 -6.29
CA GLN A 237 30.90 -9.03 -5.15
C GLN A 237 30.21 -10.05 -4.23
N ASN A 238 28.89 -10.21 -4.35
CA ASN A 238 28.08 -11.09 -3.52
C ASN A 238 27.24 -12.04 -4.40
N PRO A 239 27.89 -12.94 -5.16
CA PRO A 239 27.17 -13.86 -6.04
C PRO A 239 26.29 -14.80 -5.23
N ILE A 240 25.13 -15.14 -5.80
CA ILE A 240 24.25 -16.18 -5.29
C ILE A 240 24.45 -17.48 -6.07
N GLY A 241 24.31 -18.64 -5.41
CA GLY A 241 24.48 -19.96 -6.05
C GLY A 241 23.47 -21.01 -5.59
N THR A 242 23.47 -22.17 -6.24
CA THR A 242 22.58 -23.31 -5.97
C THR A 242 22.58 -23.71 -4.50
N GLY A 243 21.38 -23.82 -3.93
CA GLY A 243 21.17 -24.19 -2.52
C GLY A 243 21.39 -23.04 -1.53
N GLN A 244 21.87 -21.88 -1.98
CA GLN A 244 21.96 -20.69 -1.13
C GLN A 244 20.56 -20.20 -0.75
N ARG A 245 20.48 -19.67 0.47
CA ARG A 245 19.27 -19.03 1.01
C ARG A 245 19.58 -17.61 1.46
N GLY A 246 18.52 -16.83 1.64
CA GLY A 246 18.59 -15.52 2.26
C GLY A 246 18.12 -14.37 1.37
N PRO A 247 18.33 -13.13 1.81
CA PRO A 247 17.64 -11.98 1.24
C PRO A 247 18.00 -11.70 -0.22
N LEU A 248 19.26 -11.86 -0.62
CA LEU A 248 19.67 -11.68 -2.01
C LEU A 248 19.02 -12.72 -2.95
N VAL A 249 18.78 -13.94 -2.45
CA VAL A 249 18.04 -14.97 -3.19
C VAL A 249 16.57 -14.58 -3.31
N GLN A 250 15.95 -14.07 -2.24
CA GLN A 250 14.56 -13.61 -2.27
C GLN A 250 14.39 -12.37 -3.18
N ILE A 251 15.33 -11.43 -3.17
CA ILE A 251 15.33 -10.28 -4.09
C ILE A 251 15.43 -10.77 -5.54
N PHE A 252 16.32 -11.73 -5.81
CA PHE A 252 16.49 -12.30 -7.15
C PHE A 252 15.23 -13.03 -7.65
N THR A 253 14.70 -13.97 -6.86
CA THR A 253 13.48 -14.71 -7.23
C THR A 253 12.28 -13.78 -7.31
N GLY A 254 12.20 -12.76 -6.44
CA GLY A 254 11.18 -11.72 -6.52
C GLY A 254 11.28 -10.87 -7.78
N ALA A 255 12.49 -10.49 -8.20
CA ALA A 255 12.70 -9.77 -9.46
C ALA A 255 12.29 -10.61 -10.69
N MET A 256 12.58 -11.91 -10.68
CA MET A 256 12.15 -12.83 -11.75
C MET A 256 10.63 -12.99 -11.81
N VAL A 257 9.97 -13.13 -10.66
CA VAL A 257 8.49 -13.13 -10.56
C VAL A 257 7.91 -11.86 -11.17
N CYS A 258 8.44 -10.70 -10.76
CA CYS A 258 8.00 -9.40 -11.27
C CYS A 258 8.21 -9.23 -12.78
N GLN A 259 9.29 -9.80 -13.32
CA GLN A 259 9.63 -9.75 -14.75
C GLN A 259 9.02 -10.90 -15.57
N LYS A 260 8.25 -11.78 -14.94
CA LYS A 260 7.65 -12.97 -15.58
C LYS A 260 8.70 -13.83 -16.31
N VAL A 261 9.87 -14.01 -15.68
CA VAL A 261 10.93 -14.88 -16.22
C VAL A 261 10.45 -16.33 -16.22
N ARG A 262 10.61 -17.02 -17.35
CA ARG A 262 10.24 -18.43 -17.49
C ARG A 262 11.36 -19.37 -17.04
N LEU A 263 11.01 -20.46 -16.37
CA LEU A 263 11.91 -21.58 -16.11
C LEU A 263 12.14 -22.37 -17.40
N THR A 264 13.35 -22.84 -17.65
CA THR A 264 13.69 -23.58 -18.88
C THR A 264 13.23 -25.04 -18.86
N SER A 265 12.60 -25.51 -17.78
CA SER A 265 12.31 -26.94 -17.56
C SER A 265 10.95 -27.24 -16.89
N SER A 266 9.83 -26.79 -17.45
CA SER A 266 8.52 -27.39 -17.17
C SER A 266 7.84 -27.81 -18.47
N GLY A 267 7.75 -29.13 -18.67
CA GLY A 267 6.83 -29.72 -19.65
C GLY A 267 5.39 -29.74 -19.16
N GLY A 268 5.01 -28.74 -18.35
CA GLY A 268 3.70 -28.58 -17.71
C GLY A 268 2.98 -27.35 -18.25
N GLY A 269 1.65 -27.28 -18.10
CA GLY A 269 0.81 -26.24 -18.69
C GLY A 269 1.18 -24.81 -18.28
N ALA A 270 0.61 -23.83 -18.98
CA ALA A 270 0.97 -22.40 -19.02
C ALA A 270 1.12 -21.64 -17.67
N ASP A 271 0.76 -22.24 -16.53
CA ASP A 271 0.90 -21.67 -15.18
C ASP A 271 2.13 -22.20 -14.40
N GLU A 272 2.79 -23.28 -14.86
CA GLU A 272 4.02 -23.83 -14.24
C GLU A 272 5.31 -23.27 -14.86
N ASP A 273 5.19 -22.34 -15.81
CA ASP A 273 6.30 -21.79 -16.59
C ASP A 273 7.09 -20.71 -15.83
N PHE A 274 6.54 -20.11 -14.77
CA PHE A 274 7.14 -18.96 -14.10
C PHE A 274 7.78 -19.31 -12.77
N THR A 275 8.89 -18.64 -12.46
CA THR A 275 9.63 -18.87 -11.22
C THR A 275 8.75 -18.49 -10.03
N GLY A 276 8.52 -19.41 -9.08
CA GLY A 276 7.86 -19.06 -7.83
C GLY A 276 8.75 -18.20 -6.93
N PHE A 277 8.15 -17.31 -6.13
CA PHE A 277 8.89 -16.59 -5.09
C PHE A 277 9.48 -17.60 -4.09
N SER A 278 10.80 -17.58 -3.91
CA SER A 278 11.51 -18.64 -3.19
C SER A 278 12.62 -18.07 -2.32
N GLU A 279 12.78 -18.65 -1.15
CA GLU A 279 13.90 -18.38 -0.24
C GLU A 279 15.17 -19.16 -0.57
N THR A 280 15.08 -20.10 -1.52
CA THR A 280 16.17 -21.01 -1.90
C THR A 280 16.43 -20.89 -3.39
N PHE A 281 17.70 -20.68 -3.75
CA PHE A 281 18.13 -20.59 -5.14
C PHE A 281 18.17 -21.99 -5.76
N ARG A 282 17.50 -22.15 -6.91
CA ARG A 282 17.49 -23.37 -7.71
C ARG A 282 18.08 -23.07 -9.10
N SER A 283 18.91 -23.96 -9.63
CA SER A 283 19.63 -23.73 -10.91
C SER A 283 18.74 -23.79 -12.16
N ASP A 284 17.48 -24.22 -12.03
CA ASP A 284 16.46 -24.20 -13.07
C ASP A 284 15.88 -22.79 -13.33
N THR A 285 16.26 -21.80 -12.51
CA THR A 285 15.78 -20.40 -12.53
C THR A 285 16.14 -19.55 -13.75
N GLY A 286 16.54 -20.17 -14.86
CA GLY A 286 16.79 -19.52 -16.15
C GLY A 286 18.22 -19.01 -16.29
N GLN A 287 18.96 -19.63 -17.22
CA GLN A 287 20.04 -18.98 -17.97
C GLN A 287 19.42 -18.19 -19.12
#